data_AF-A0A3N5SRR5-F1
#
_entry.id   AF-A0A3N5SRR5-F1
#
_cell.length_a   1.000
_cell.length_b   1.000
_cell.length_c   1.000
_cell.angle_alpha   90.00
_cell.angle_beta   90.00
_cell.angle_gamma   90.00
#
_symmetry.space_group_name_H-M   'P 1'
#
loop_
_entity.id
_entity.type
_entity.pdbx_description
1 polymer ?
#
loop_
_entity_poly.entity_id
_entity_poly.type
_entity_poly.pdbx_seq_one_letter_code
_entity_poly.pdbx_strand_id
1 'polypeptide(L)'
;MNTNKDDTLLFANENTVFRIVSTAKIISWVILVFYLISFVNDLAPLFQGQMNWPTEIAQWPIATVSLLFAPVIGLFYFLVLQGVAQGLNLALDIYYDFQPEEEEESTVVEA
;
A
#
# COMPACT_ATOMS: atom_id res chain seq x y z
N MET A 1 -18.54 -33.80 -19.32
CA MET A 1 -17.85 -32.50 -19.43
C MET A 1 -18.19 -31.75 -18.16
N ASN A 2 -17.32 -31.82 -17.15
CA ASN A 2 -17.56 -31.20 -15.84
C ASN A 2 -16.62 -30.00 -15.73
N THR A 3 -17.15 -28.80 -15.98
CA THR A 3 -16.40 -27.56 -15.79
C THR A 3 -16.71 -27.09 -14.38
N ASN A 4 -15.89 -27.51 -13.41
CA ASN A 4 -15.80 -26.84 -12.11
C ASN A 4 -15.51 -25.36 -12.39
N LYS A 5 -16.54 -24.53 -12.23
CA LYS A 5 -16.46 -23.07 -12.28
C LYS A 5 -16.29 -22.59 -10.85
N ASP A 6 -15.18 -22.97 -10.23
CA ASP A 6 -14.87 -22.64 -8.84
C ASP A 6 -14.05 -21.34 -8.74
N ASP A 7 -14.00 -20.56 -9.82
CA ASP A 7 -13.16 -19.35 -9.92
C ASP A 7 -13.95 -18.04 -9.77
N THR A 8 -15.26 -18.09 -9.52
CA THR A 8 -16.12 -16.92 -9.71
C THR A 8 -16.11 -15.91 -8.54
N LEU A 9 -15.57 -16.22 -7.34
CA LEU A 9 -15.81 -15.36 -6.17
C LEU A 9 -14.60 -15.15 -5.25
N LEU A 10 -13.38 -15.07 -5.78
CA LEU A 10 -12.24 -14.59 -4.98
C LEU A 10 -12.46 -13.14 -4.47
N PHE A 11 -13.32 -12.37 -5.13
CA PHE A 11 -13.67 -10.99 -4.77
C PHE A 11 -15.03 -10.84 -4.06
N ALA A 12 -15.89 -11.86 -4.01
CA ALA A 12 -17.21 -11.75 -3.36
C ALA A 12 -17.21 -12.18 -1.89
N ASN A 13 -16.06 -12.63 -1.37
CA ASN A 13 -15.91 -12.88 0.05
C ASN A 13 -15.33 -11.62 0.71
N GLU A 14 -16.17 -10.86 1.41
CA GLU A 14 -15.81 -9.68 2.23
C GLU A 14 -14.54 -9.89 3.04
N ASN A 15 -14.46 -11.04 3.70
CA ASN A 15 -13.33 -11.40 4.55
C ASN A 15 -12.03 -11.47 3.74
N THR A 16 -12.09 -11.91 2.49
CA THR A 16 -10.92 -11.92 1.59
C THR A 16 -10.50 -10.49 1.22
N VAL A 17 -11.45 -9.61 0.91
CA VAL A 17 -11.14 -8.22 0.53
C VAL A 17 -10.59 -7.43 1.72
N PHE A 18 -11.20 -7.53 2.91
CA PHE A 18 -10.68 -6.94 4.14
C PHE A 18 -9.28 -7.45 4.50
N ARG A 19 -9.00 -8.74 4.28
CA ARG A 19 -7.66 -9.31 4.47
C ARG A 19 -6.66 -8.78 3.45
N ILE A 20 -7.04 -8.59 2.19
CA ILE A 20 -6.16 -8.00 1.17
C ILE A 20 -5.84 -6.54 1.51
N VAL A 21 -6.85 -5.74 1.89
CA VAL A 21 -6.66 -4.33 2.29
C VAL A 21 -5.74 -4.22 3.50
N SER A 22 -5.97 -5.02 4.54
CA SER A 22 -5.13 -5.00 5.74
C SER A 22 -3.70 -5.48 5.44
N THR A 23 -3.54 -6.53 4.64
CA THR A 23 -2.22 -7.04 4.20
C THR A 23 -1.48 -5.98 3.38
N ALA A 24 -2.15 -5.30 2.45
CA ALA A 24 -1.56 -4.22 1.67
C ALA A 24 -1.09 -3.04 2.55
N LYS A 25 -1.89 -2.67 3.57
CA LYS A 25 -1.49 -1.65 4.56
C LYS A 25 -0.27 -2.08 5.37
N ILE A 26 -0.23 -3.32 5.85
CA ILE A 26 0.91 -3.84 6.62
C ILE A 26 2.18 -3.86 5.76
N ILE A 27 2.09 -4.38 4.54
CA ILE A 27 3.22 -4.41 3.59
C ILE A 27 3.70 -2.98 3.27
N SER A 28 2.79 -2.04 3.07
CA SER A 28 3.11 -0.62 2.85
C SER A 28 3.96 -0.04 3.98
N TRP A 29 3.55 -0.26 5.23
CA TRP A 29 4.32 0.18 6.39
C TRP A 29 5.68 -0.51 6.52
N VAL A 30 5.75 -1.81 6.24
CA VAL A 30 7.02 -2.56 6.28
C VAL A 30 8.01 -2.02 5.25
N ILE A 31 7.56 -1.77 4.02
CA ILE A 31 8.39 -1.18 2.96
C ILE A 31 8.85 0.22 3.38
N LEU A 32 7.95 1.04 3.92
CA LEU A 32 8.30 2.39 4.39
C LEU A 32 9.39 2.34 5.47
N VAL A 33 9.24 1.48 6.48
CA VAL A 33 10.22 1.31 7.55
C VAL A 33 11.56 0.83 7.00
N PHE A 34 11.55 -0.11 6.05
CA PHE A 34 12.77 -0.61 5.42
C PHE A 34 13.55 0.51 4.72
N TYR A 35 12.87 1.29 3.88
CA TYR A 35 13.51 2.42 3.19
C TYR A 35 13.93 3.55 4.14
N LEU A 36 13.22 3.74 5.26
CA LEU A 36 13.61 4.69 6.29
C LEU A 36 14.91 4.25 6.98
N ILE A 37 15.06 2.96 7.29
CA ILE A 37 16.31 2.41 7.84
C ILE A 37 17.45 2.55 6.83
N SER A 38 17.22 2.22 5.55
CA SER A 38 18.22 2.43 4.49
C SER A 38 18.65 3.88 4.41
N PHE A 39 17.71 4.82 4.46
CA PHE A 39 18.02 6.25 4.45
C PHE A 39 18.87 6.67 5.67
N VAL A 40 18.55 6.18 6.88
CA VAL A 40 19.37 6.45 8.07
C VAL A 40 20.80 5.90 7.90
N ASN A 41 20.95 4.73 7.27
CA ASN A 41 22.26 4.16 6.96
C ASN A 41 23.02 5.00 5.92
N ASP A 42 22.33 5.53 4.90
CA ASP A 42 22.92 6.44 3.91
C ASP A 42 23.32 7.79 4.51
N LEU A 43 22.65 8.21 5.59
CA LEU A 43 23.00 9.39 6.38
C LEU A 43 24.14 9.14 7.38
N ALA A 44 24.40 7.90 7.81
CA ALA A 44 25.44 7.63 8.80
C ALA A 44 26.83 8.16 8.40
N PRO A 45 27.29 8.03 7.13
CA PRO A 45 28.53 8.65 6.67
C PRO A 45 28.57 10.17 6.77
N LEU A 46 27.42 10.86 6.67
CA LEU A 46 27.35 12.32 6.85
C LEU A 46 27.66 12.73 8.28
N PHE A 47 27.06 12.04 9.26
CA PHE A 47 27.29 12.32 10.68
C PHE A 47 28.67 11.89 11.15
N GLN A 48 29.27 10.90 10.49
CA GLN A 48 30.64 10.44 10.75
C GLN A 48 31.70 11.27 10.04
N GLY A 49 31.31 12.26 9.23
CA GLY A 49 32.25 13.09 8.44
C GLY A 49 32.99 12.33 7.35
N GLN A 50 32.50 11.13 6.99
CA GLN A 50 33.09 10.25 5.98
C GLN A 50 32.48 10.46 4.59
N MET A 51 31.47 11.35 4.46
CA MET A 51 30.87 11.64 3.17
C MET A 51 31.84 12.46 2.30
N ASN A 52 32.26 11.86 1.19
CA ASN A 52 32.95 12.56 0.12
C ASN A 52 31.95 13.42 -0.65
N TRP A 53 31.79 14.67 -0.21
CA TRP A 53 31.03 15.66 -0.96
C TRP A 53 31.73 15.97 -2.30
N PRO A 54 30.97 16.14 -3.39
CA PRO A 54 31.54 16.58 -4.65
C PRO A 54 32.15 17.97 -4.47
N THR A 55 33.39 18.13 -4.96
CA THR A 55 34.09 19.43 -4.97
C THR A 55 33.54 20.38 -6.03
N GLU A 56 32.86 19.84 -7.04
CA GLU A 56 32.21 20.59 -8.11
C GLU A 56 30.76 20.90 -7.76
N ILE A 57 30.40 22.18 -7.76
CA ILE A 57 29.03 22.66 -7.48
C ILE A 57 28.01 22.05 -8.47
N ALA A 58 28.42 21.78 -9.71
CA ALA A 58 27.56 21.14 -10.72
C ALA A 58 27.10 19.72 -10.33
N GLN A 59 27.83 19.04 -9.44
CA GLN A 59 27.54 17.67 -9.00
C GLN A 59 26.73 17.61 -7.69
N TRP A 60 26.55 18.74 -7.00
CA TRP A 60 25.74 18.83 -5.78
C TRP A 60 24.27 18.42 -5.96
N PRO A 61 23.58 18.79 -7.06
CA PRO A 61 22.21 18.32 -7.29
C PRO A 61 22.14 16.81 -7.38
N ILE A 62 23.12 16.17 -8.03
CA ILE A 62 23.18 14.72 -8.23
C ILE A 62 23.40 14.01 -6.88
N ALA A 63 24.31 14.53 -6.05
CA ALA A 63 24.54 13.99 -4.70
C ALA A 63 23.29 14.10 -3.81
N THR A 64 22.60 15.25 -3.86
CA THR A 64 21.35 15.47 -3.12
C THR A 64 20.24 14.51 -3.58
N VAL A 65 20.09 14.33 -4.90
CA VAL A 65 19.11 13.39 -5.46
C VAL A 65 19.44 11.96 -5.04
N SER A 66 20.71 11.54 -5.08
CA SER A 66 21.12 10.22 -4.64
C SER A 66 20.79 9.97 -3.17
N LEU A 67 20.98 10.97 -2.30
CA LEU A 67 20.69 10.86 -0.88
C LEU A 67 19.20 10.75 -0.59
N LEU A 68 18.38 11.54 -1.29
CA LEU A 68 16.93 11.56 -1.12
C LEU A 68 16.21 10.47 -1.93
N PHE A 69 16.91 9.76 -2.81
CA PHE A 69 16.31 8.74 -3.66
C PHE A 69 15.64 7.63 -2.84
N ALA A 70 16.36 7.06 -1.87
CA ALA A 70 15.84 5.99 -1.02
C ALA A 70 14.53 6.37 -0.28
N PRO A 71 14.44 7.49 0.47
CA PRO A 71 13.19 7.88 1.13
C PRO A 71 12.09 8.28 0.14
N VAL A 72 12.43 8.91 -0.99
CA VAL A 72 11.43 9.28 -2.01
C VAL A 72 10.78 8.05 -2.63
N ILE A 73 11.57 7.03 -2.97
CA ILE A 73 11.06 5.76 -3.51
C ILE A 73 10.23 5.01 -2.47
N GLY A 74 10.70 4.94 -1.22
CA GLY A 74 9.93 4.33 -0.13
C GLY A 74 8.58 5.02 0.08
N LEU A 75 8.57 6.36 0.07
CA LEU A 75 7.36 7.17 0.18
C LEU A 75 6.44 6.98 -1.02
N PHE A 76 6.98 6.87 -2.23
CA PHE A 76 6.22 6.57 -3.43
C PHE A 76 5.50 5.21 -3.32
N TYR A 77 6.20 4.14 -2.97
CA TYR A 77 5.58 2.82 -2.77
C TYR A 77 4.53 2.83 -1.66
N PHE A 78 4.82 3.53 -0.56
CA PHE A 78 3.87 3.68 0.53
C PHE A 78 2.57 4.35 0.06
N LEU A 79 2.67 5.46 -0.67
CA LEU A 79 1.53 6.19 -1.21
C LEU A 79 0.74 5.37 -2.23
N VAL A 80 1.40 4.65 -3.13
CA VAL A 80 0.74 3.77 -4.10
C VAL A 80 -0.07 2.68 -3.37
N LEU A 81 0.53 2.01 -2.39
CA LEU A 81 -0.15 0.95 -1.64
C LEU A 81 -1.27 1.51 -0.75
N GLN A 82 -1.09 2.70 -0.18
CA GLN A 82 -2.17 3.40 0.52
C GLN A 82 -3.33 3.76 -0.42
N GLY A 83 -3.02 4.26 -1.61
CA GLY A 83 -4.00 4.56 -2.66
C GLY A 83 -4.78 3.32 -3.10
N VAL A 84 -4.09 2.18 -3.30
CA VAL A 84 -4.76 0.90 -3.60
C VAL A 84 -5.68 0.47 -2.46
N ALA A 85 -5.23 0.57 -1.21
CA ALA A 85 -6.05 0.21 -0.05
C ALA A 85 -7.31 1.10 0.09
N GLN A 86 -7.17 2.41 -0.13
CA GLN A 86 -8.30 3.34 -0.12
C GLN A 86 -9.24 3.13 -1.32
N GLY A 87 -8.67 2.89 -2.51
CA GLY A 87 -9.42 2.60 -3.72
C GLY A 87 -10.24 1.31 -3.62
N LEU A 88 -9.68 0.25 -3.02
CA LEU A 88 -10.40 -1.01 -2.80
C LEU A 88 -11.57 -0.82 -1.82
N ASN A 89 -11.38 -0.03 -0.76
CA ASN A 89 -12.45 0.30 0.19
C ASN A 89 -13.58 1.10 -0.48
N LEU A 90 -13.24 2.08 -1.31
CA LEU A 90 -14.23 2.86 -2.08
C LEU A 90 -14.95 1.98 -3.10
N ALA A 91 -14.23 1.07 -3.76
CA ALA A 91 -14.83 0.12 -4.70
C ALA A 91 -15.82 -0.83 -4.02
N LEU A 92 -15.52 -1.28 -2.79
CA LEU A 92 -16.46 -2.04 -1.98
C LEU A 92 -17.71 -1.23 -1.65
N ASP A 93 -17.54 0.01 -1.18
CA ASP A 93 -18.64 0.92 -0.83
C ASP A 93 -19.59 1.11 -2.03
N ILE A 94 -19.03 1.37 -3.21
CA ILE A 94 -19.78 1.48 -4.47
C ILE A 94 -20.45 0.15 -4.87
N TYR A 95 -19.77 -0.99 -4.68
CA TYR A 95 -20.34 -2.30 -4.99
C TYR A 95 -21.59 -2.58 -4.14
N TYR A 96 -21.54 -2.28 -2.84
CA TYR A 96 -22.72 -2.42 -1.96
C TYR A 96 -23.83 -1.44 -2.29
N ASP A 97 -23.50 -0.18 -2.61
CA ASP A 97 -24.49 0.81 -3.03
C ASP A 97 -25.24 0.39 -4.32
N PHE A 98 -24.55 -0.31 -5.23
CA PHE A 98 -25.15 -0.86 -6.44
C PHE A 98 -25.76 -2.26 -6.29
N GLN A 99 -25.59 -2.92 -5.15
CA GLN A 99 -26.36 -4.09 -4.78
C GLN A 99 -27.50 -3.63 -3.87
N PRO A 100 -28.67 -3.22 -4.42
CA PRO A 100 -29.84 -2.99 -3.59
C PRO A 100 -30.05 -4.28 -2.82
N GLU A 101 -29.98 -4.15 -1.50
CA GLU A 101 -30.04 -5.23 -0.52
C GLU A 101 -30.87 -6.40 -1.09
N GLU A 102 -30.27 -7.59 -1.22
CA GLU A 102 -31.06 -8.79 -0.96
C GLU A 102 -31.45 -8.66 0.51
N GLU A 103 -32.47 -7.84 0.77
CA GLU A 103 -33.18 -7.78 2.02
C GLU A 103 -33.54 -9.23 2.32
N GLU A 104 -32.87 -9.83 3.31
CA GLU A 104 -33.40 -11.00 3.97
C GLU A 104 -34.74 -10.57 4.60
N GLU A 105 -35.79 -10.65 3.79
CA GLU A 105 -37.17 -10.72 4.20
C GLU A 105 -37.30 -11.97 5.09
N SER A 106 -37.14 -11.80 6.39
CA SER A 106 -37.93 -12.56 7.34
C SER A 106 -38.34 -11.66 8.50
N THR A 107 -39.37 -10.88 8.20
CA THR A 107 -40.49 -10.61 9.10
C THR A 107 -40.49 -11.44 10.38
N VAL A 108 -40.47 -10.74 11.52
CA VAL A 108 -41.45 -10.88 12.61
C VAL A 108 -42.29 -12.17 12.51
N VAL A 109 -41.97 -13.18 13.29
CA VAL A 109 -42.98 -14.12 13.80
C VAL A 109 -43.03 -13.94 15.30
N GLU A 110 -43.84 -12.97 15.69
CA GLU A 110 -44.55 -12.98 16.96
C GLU A 110 -45.48 -14.22 16.93
N ALA A 111 -45.27 -15.14 17.87
CA ALA A 111 -46.21 -16.20 18.23
C ALA A 111 -46.03 -16.57 19.71
#